data_AF-A0A7V9H777-F1
#
_entry.id   AF-A0A7V9H777-F1
#
_cell.length_a   1.000
_cell.length_b   1.000
_cell.length_c   1.000
_cell.angle_alpha   90.00
_cell.angle_beta   90.00
_cell.angle_gamma   90.00
#
_symmetry.space_group_name_H-M   'P 1'
#
loop_
_entity.id
_entity.type
_entity.pdbx_description
1 polymer ?
#
loop_
_entity_poly.entity_id
_entity_poly.type
_entity_poly.pdbx_seq_one_letter_code
_entity_poly.pdbx_strand_id
1 'polypeptide(L)' 'MHRAVLGVALAFTAIFGFLTFFVLFTSGPDLLVIISLLVLAIIGFGILGALAQTPPDR' A
#
# COMPACT_ATOMS: atom_id res chain seq x y z
N MET A 1 2.09 -3.02 -20.52
CA MET A 1 0.89 -2.99 -19.64
C MET A 1 1.21 -3.36 -18.20
N HIS A 2 1.89 -4.49 -17.93
CA HIS A 2 2.22 -4.93 -16.57
C HIS A 2 2.94 -3.87 -15.68
N ARG A 3 3.96 -3.20 -16.25
CA ARG A 3 4.71 -2.13 -15.55
C ARG A 3 3.86 -0.89 -15.23
N ALA A 4 2.90 -0.55 -16.09
CA ALA A 4 2.01 0.58 -15.87
C ALA A 4 1.00 0.28 -14.75
N VAL A 5 0.46 -0.95 -14.72
CA VAL A 5 -0.43 -1.40 -13.63
C VAL A 5 0.31 -1.41 -12.29
N LEU A 6 1.54 -1.92 -12.25
CA LEU A 6 2.39 -1.86 -11.06
C LEU A 6 2.67 -0.42 -10.60
N GLY A 7 2.96 0.49 -11.53
CA GLY A 7 3.17 1.90 -11.22
C GLY A 7 1.94 2.57 -10.59
N VAL A 8 0.75 2.31 -11.12
CA VAL A 8 -0.51 2.84 -10.57
C VAL A 8 -0.81 2.22 -9.20
N ALA A 9 -0.61 0.92 -9.03
CA ALA A 9 -0.80 0.24 -7.76
C ALA A 9 0.12 0.81 -6.68
N LEU A 10 1.41 1.02 -6.99
CA LEU A 10 2.37 1.64 -6.09
C LEU A 10 1.96 3.07 -5.70
N ALA A 11 1.56 3.89 -6.67
CA ALA A 11 1.14 5.26 -6.42
C ALA A 11 -0.09 5.32 -5.51
N PHE A 12 -1.10 4.47 -5.77
CA PHE A 12 -2.30 4.37 -4.95
C PHE A 12 -1.97 3.99 -3.51
N THR A 13 -1.14 2.97 -3.31
CA THR A 13 -0.74 2.52 -1.97
C THR A 13 0.10 3.55 -1.24
N ALA A 14 0.99 4.26 -1.93
CA ALA A 14 1.77 5.34 -1.33
C ALA A 14 0.87 6.49 -0.84
N ILE A 15 -0.12 6.90 -1.64
CA ILE A 15 -1.10 7.92 -1.26
C ILE A 15 -1.93 7.44 -0.06
N PHE A 16 -2.45 6.22 -0.12
CA PHE A 16 -3.24 5.65 0.96
C PHE A 16 -2.44 5.55 2.27
N GLY A 17 -1.17 5.15 2.18
CA GLY A 17 -0.27 5.11 3.32
C GLY A 17 0.00 6.49 3.90
N PHE A 18 0.30 7.47 3.04
CA PHE A 18 0.49 8.86 3.46
C PHE A 18 -0.73 9.41 4.20
N LEU A 19 -1.93 9.26 3.65
CA LEU A 19 -3.17 9.73 4.28
C LEU A 19 -3.43 9.04 5.63
N THR A 20 -3.14 7.74 5.72
CA THR A 20 -3.27 6.98 6.97
C THR A 20 -2.32 7.51 8.05
N PHE A 21 -1.04 7.72 7.71
CA PHE A 21 -0.06 8.28 8.64
C PHE A 21 -0.37 9.73 8.99
N PHE A 22 -0.84 10.53 8.03
CA PHE A 22 -1.26 11.90 8.28
C PHE A 22 -2.37 11.94 9.34
N VAL A 23 -3.44 11.16 9.16
CA VAL A 23 -4.54 11.09 10.13
C VAL A 23 -4.06 10.56 11.49
N LEU A 24 -3.21 9.54 11.51
CA LEU A 24 -2.61 9.00 12.75
C LEU A 24 -1.90 10.10 13.55
N PHE A 25 -1.13 10.97 12.90
CA PHE A 25 -0.38 12.04 13.57
C PHE A 25 -1.22 13.28 13.89
N THR A 26 -2.27 13.58 13.11
CA THR A 26 -3.10 14.77 13.35
C THR A 26 -4.23 14.53 14.35
N SER A 27 -4.89 13.37 14.27
CA SER A 27 -6.09 13.06 15.04
C SER A 27 -5.83 12.04 16.16
N GLY A 28 -4.66 11.41 16.14
CA GLY A 28 -4.29 10.34 17.08
C GLY A 28 -4.80 8.96 16.63
N PRO A 29 -4.41 7.89 17.36
CA PRO A 29 -4.81 6.53 17.04
C PRO A 29 -6.29 6.30 17.40
N ASP A 30 -7.13 6.05 16.41
CA ASP A 30 -8.50 5.58 16.58
C ASP A 30 -8.71 4.18 15.95
N LEU A 31 -9.89 3.57 16.15
CA LEU A 31 -10.19 2.25 15.61
C LEU A 31 -10.08 2.20 14.08
N LEU A 32 -10.44 3.29 13.41
CA LEU A 32 -10.45 3.40 11.96
C LEU A 32 -9.02 3.46 11.39
N VAL A 33 -8.13 4.18 12.07
CA VAL A 33 -6.70 4.28 11.77
C VAL A 33 -6.03 2.93 11.98
N ILE A 34 -6.35 2.20 13.05
CA ILE A 34 -5.83 0.84 13.29
C ILE A 34 -6.23 -0.11 12.15
N ILE A 35 -7.51 -0.11 11.76
CA ILE A 35 -7.98 -0.93 10.64
C ILE A 35 -7.32 -0.50 9.33
N SER A 36 -7.18 0.80 9.08
CA SER A 36 -6.54 1.34 7.89
C SER A 36 -5.06 0.96 7.82
N LEU A 37 -4.34 0.99 8.94
CA LEU A 37 -2.96 0.51 9.04
C LEU A 37 -2.84 -0.98 8.74
N LEU A 38 -3.80 -1.79 9.19
CA LEU A 38 -3.83 -3.22 8.91
C LEU A 38 -4.07 -3.49 7.41
N VAL A 39 -5.04 -2.80 6.81
CA VAL A 39 -5.30 -2.89 5.36
C VAL A 39 -4.09 -2.41 4.57
N LEU A 40 -3.48 -1.30 4.97
CA LEU A 40 -2.27 -0.75 4.36
C LEU A 40 -1.11 -1.75 4.43
N ALA A 41 -0.94 -2.43 5.57
CA ALA A 41 0.08 -3.47 5.72
C ALA A 41 -0.17 -4.62 4.74
N ILE A 42 -1.40 -5.16 4.66
CA ILE A 42 -1.76 -6.24 3.73
C ILE A 42 -1.47 -5.84 2.28
N ILE A 43 -1.91 -4.64 1.87
CA ILE A 43 -1.71 -4.14 0.50
C ILE A 43 -0.22 -3.91 0.23
N GLY A 44 0.51 -3.31 1.17
CA GLY A 44 1.95 -3.07 1.06
C GLY A 44 2.74 -4.36 0.89
N PHE A 45 2.46 -5.37 1.72
CA PHE A 45 3.07 -6.69 1.59
C PHE A 45 2.70 -7.37 0.26
N GLY A 46 1.44 -7.28 -0.17
CA GLY A 46 1.00 -7.82 -1.46
C GLY A 46 1.72 -7.20 -2.65
N ILE A 47 1.93 -5.88 -2.65
CA ILE A 47 2.64 -5.17 -3.71
C ILE A 47 4.13 -5.49 -3.69
N LEU A 48 4.77 -5.50 -2.51
CA LEU A 48 6.17 -5.89 -2.40
C LEU A 48 6.40 -7.33 -2.89
N GLY A 49 5.48 -8.25 -2.56
CA GLY A 49 5.48 -9.61 -3.09
C GLY A 49 5.33 -9.65 -4.62
N ALA A 50 4.40 -8.87 -5.17
CA ALA A 50 4.21 -8.78 -6.63
C ALA A 50 5.42 -8.17 -7.35
N LEU A 51 6.13 -7.23 -6.72
CA LEU A 51 7.37 -6.64 -7.26
C LEU A 51 8.59 -7.57 -7.13
N ALA A 52 8.63 -8.39 -6.08
CA ALA A 52 9.71 -9.36 -5.86
C ALA A 52 9.61 -10.60 -6.75
N GLN A 53 8.42 -10.87 -7.30
CA GLN A 53 8.24 -11.90 -8.31
C GLN A 53 8.88 -11.43 -9.62
N THR A 54 10.06 -11.94 -9.94
CA THR A 54 10.58 -11.90 -11.31
C THR A 54 9.60 -12.70 -12.18
N PRO A 55 9.01 -12.10 -13.23
CA PRO A 55 8.13 -12.85 -14.12
C PRO A 55 8.88 -14.09 -14.63
N PRO A 56 8.29 -15.30 -14.59
CA PRO A 56 8.87 -16.43 -15.28
C PRO A 56 9.02 -16.03 -16.75
N ASP A 57 10.25 -16.06 -17.24
CA ASP A 57 10.55 -15.81 -18.64
C ASP A 57 9.86 -16.92 -19.46
N ARG A 58 8.68 -16.56 -20.00
CA ARG A 58 7.79 -17.28 -20.94
C ARG A 58 7.82 -18.81 -20.89
#